data_AF-A0A4Q6AE56-F1
#
_entry.id   AF-A0A4Q6AE56-F1
#
_cell.length_a   1.000
_cell.length_b   1.000
_cell.length_c   1.000
_cell.angle_alpha   90.00
_cell.angle_beta   90.00
_cell.angle_gamma   90.00
#
_symmetry.space_group_name_H-M   'P 1'
#
loop_
_entity.id
_entity.type
_entity.pdbx_description
1 polymer ?
#
loop_
_entity_poly.entity_id
_entity_poly.type
_entity_poly.pdbx_seq_one_letter_code
_entity_poly.pdbx_strand_id
1 'polypeptide(L)'
;IDQPTMGFPENQEKSKRAAAFFLSPDLGLQVLQTSAKKVEKYRQQLKKSGKAEKSIVSASLPAVTIKAERKKEKFITENVLGYVEGTDLKDEVIVITAHYDHIGVQDGKVYNGADDDGSGTVAVLEMAQAFAEAKQAGKGPRRSMLFMPVTGEEKGLLGSEYYTSHPVLPLESTVANLNIDMIGRTDEKYNDDRNYVYIIGSDRLSTDLHNINEEANNTHTQLKLDYTYNDPADPNQFYFRSDHYNFAKNNIPIIFYFNGVHEDYHQHTDEVEKILFDKIEKITHLVFYTAWDIANRNERPVVDKKGE
;
A
#
# COMPACT_ATOMS: atom_id res chain seq x y z
N ILE A 1 21.96 10.09 5.28
CA ILE A 1 20.51 10.05 5.62
C ILE A 1 19.91 10.76 4.45
N ASP A 2 19.62 10.02 3.39
CA ASP A 2 19.54 10.66 2.08
C ASP A 2 18.10 10.99 1.69
N GLN A 3 17.14 10.71 2.58
CA GLN A 3 15.77 11.15 2.39
C GLN A 3 15.17 11.81 3.65
N PRO A 4 14.46 12.93 3.48
CA PRO A 4 13.68 13.54 4.56
C PRO A 4 12.58 12.58 5.02
N THR A 5 12.32 12.54 6.32
CA THR A 5 11.15 11.83 6.85
C THR A 5 9.95 12.77 6.91
N MET A 6 8.79 12.26 6.56
CA MET A 6 7.52 12.98 6.62
C MET A 6 6.65 12.48 7.77
N GLY A 7 5.69 13.28 8.22
CA GLY A 7 4.73 12.87 9.24
C GLY A 7 3.97 14.04 9.84
N PHE A 8 2.84 13.75 10.47
CA PHE A 8 1.95 14.77 11.01
C PHE A 8 2.61 15.62 12.09
N PRO A 9 2.32 16.94 12.14
CA PRO A 9 2.86 17.84 13.16
C PRO A 9 2.67 17.33 14.60
N GLU A 10 1.51 16.74 14.87
CA GLU A 10 1.08 16.27 16.20
C GLU A 10 1.86 15.05 16.69
N ASN A 11 2.38 14.23 15.77
CA ASN A 11 3.15 13.03 16.10
C ASN A 11 4.65 13.32 16.33
N GLN A 12 5.14 14.51 15.98
CA GLN A 12 6.57 14.82 16.07
C GLN A 12 7.09 14.97 17.51
N GLU A 13 6.26 15.35 18.47
CA GLU A 13 6.67 15.46 19.89
C GLU A 13 6.74 14.09 20.59
N LYS A 14 6.06 13.07 20.06
CA LYS A 14 6.00 11.72 20.64
C LYS A 14 7.06 10.75 20.12
N SER A 15 7.85 11.13 19.10
CA SER A 15 8.86 10.26 18.51
C SER A 15 10.04 10.04 19.48
N LYS A 16 10.02 8.90 20.16
CA LYS A 16 11.16 8.39 20.97
C LYS A 16 12.25 7.73 20.09
N ARG A 17 12.22 7.87 18.76
CA ARG A 17 13.23 7.25 17.90
C ARG A 17 14.59 7.88 18.20
N ALA A 18 15.55 7.04 18.59
CA ALA A 18 16.94 7.43 18.66
C ALA A 18 17.40 7.94 17.29
N ALA A 19 18.21 9.00 17.27
CA ALA A 19 18.80 9.47 16.02
C ALA A 19 19.66 8.35 15.42
N ALA A 20 19.38 7.98 14.17
CA ALA A 20 20.12 6.97 13.43
C ALA A 20 21.00 7.65 12.38
N PHE A 21 22.28 7.27 12.32
CA PHE A 21 23.24 7.80 11.37
C PHE A 21 23.93 6.65 10.65
N PHE A 22 24.10 6.79 9.34
CA PHE A 22 24.94 5.88 8.55
C PHE A 22 26.37 6.41 8.56
N LEU A 23 27.31 5.52 8.81
CA LEU A 23 28.75 5.81 8.78
C LEU A 23 29.36 5.02 7.62
N SER A 24 30.42 5.56 7.01
CA SER A 24 31.23 4.77 6.09
C SER A 24 31.80 3.54 6.81
N PRO A 25 32.06 2.42 6.11
CA PRO A 25 32.66 1.24 6.72
C PRO A 25 33.94 1.57 7.51
N ASP A 26 34.80 2.44 6.98
CA ASP A 26 36.05 2.83 7.63
C ASP A 26 35.81 3.60 8.93
N LEU A 27 34.90 4.58 8.93
CA LEU A 27 34.54 5.33 10.13
C LEU A 27 33.87 4.43 11.16
N GLY A 28 33.02 3.50 10.71
CA GLY A 28 32.41 2.48 11.57
C GLY A 28 33.45 1.61 12.27
N LEU A 29 34.49 1.14 11.56
CA LEU A 29 35.58 0.36 12.14
C LEU A 29 36.36 1.15 13.19
N GLN A 30 36.63 2.43 12.92
CA GLN A 30 37.31 3.33 13.86
C GLN A 30 36.49 3.55 15.13
N VAL A 31 35.19 3.89 14.99
CA VAL A 31 34.27 4.11 16.11
C VAL A 31 34.15 2.85 16.97
N LEU A 32 34.03 1.68 16.34
CA LEU A 32 33.93 0.39 17.03
C LEU A 32 35.29 -0.14 17.53
N GLN A 33 36.39 0.57 17.25
CA GLN A 33 37.77 0.16 17.57
C GLN A 33 38.07 -1.29 17.16
N THR A 34 37.64 -1.68 15.97
CA THR A 34 37.77 -3.05 15.45
C THR A 34 38.34 -3.05 14.03
N SER A 35 38.53 -4.24 13.45
CA SER A 35 39.07 -4.38 12.09
C SER A 35 38.12 -5.14 11.18
N ALA A 36 38.18 -4.85 9.87
CA ALA A 36 37.37 -5.53 8.87
C ALA A 36 37.45 -7.06 8.99
N LYS A 37 38.66 -7.60 9.17
CA LYS A 37 38.91 -9.04 9.36
C LYS A 37 38.17 -9.63 10.57
N LYS A 38 38.06 -8.88 11.68
CA LYS A 38 37.31 -9.33 12.86
C LYS A 38 35.81 -9.31 12.60
N VAL A 39 35.30 -8.27 11.93
CA VAL A 39 33.88 -8.15 11.55
C VAL A 39 33.48 -9.26 10.58
N GLU A 40 34.32 -9.56 9.60
CA GLU A 40 34.08 -10.63 8.63
C GLU A 40 34.04 -12.00 9.31
N LYS A 41 35.02 -12.29 10.18
CA LYS A 41 35.03 -13.53 10.97
C LYS A 41 33.79 -13.66 11.85
N TYR A 42 33.35 -12.57 12.48
CA TYR A 42 32.13 -12.53 13.28
C TYR A 42 30.88 -12.85 12.45
N ARG A 43 30.75 -12.26 11.25
CA ARG A 43 29.66 -12.56 10.31
C ARG A 43 29.65 -14.03 9.87
N GLN A 44 30.83 -14.60 9.60
CA GLN A 44 30.95 -16.02 9.22
C GLN A 44 30.53 -16.95 10.38
N GLN A 45 30.91 -16.62 11.62
CA GLN A 45 30.51 -17.38 12.81
C GLN A 45 29.01 -17.32 13.04
N LEU A 46 28.42 -16.12 13.00
CA LEU A 46 26.96 -15.93 13.08
C LEU A 46 26.20 -16.74 12.04
N LYS A 47 26.65 -16.70 10.77
CA LYS A 47 26.04 -17.50 9.69
C LYS A 47 26.10 -18.99 9.97
N LYS A 48 27.17 -19.48 10.61
CA LYS A 48 27.35 -20.90 10.92
C LYS A 48 26.57 -21.33 12.16
N SER A 49 26.51 -20.51 13.20
CA SER A 49 25.91 -20.86 14.50
C SER A 49 24.42 -20.54 14.58
N GLY A 50 23.94 -19.55 13.81
CA GLY A 50 22.57 -19.05 13.89
C GLY A 50 22.22 -18.40 15.24
N LYS A 51 23.23 -18.13 16.08
CA LYS A 51 23.07 -17.65 17.46
C LYS A 51 24.00 -16.46 17.71
N ALA A 52 23.62 -15.59 18.64
CA ALA A 52 24.42 -14.44 19.00
C ALA A 52 25.85 -14.84 19.39
N GLU A 53 26.84 -14.26 18.71
CA GLU A 53 28.26 -14.50 18.93
C GLU A 53 28.85 -13.47 19.90
N LYS A 54 29.98 -13.84 20.54
CA LYS A 54 30.68 -12.95 21.48
C LYS A 54 31.09 -11.64 20.80
N SER A 55 30.80 -10.53 21.46
CA SER A 55 31.11 -9.18 20.96
C SER A 55 32.56 -9.04 20.48
N ILE A 56 32.74 -8.40 19.33
CA ILE A 56 34.04 -8.07 18.73
C ILE A 56 34.47 -6.62 18.95
N VAL A 57 33.70 -5.87 19.74
CA VAL A 57 33.94 -4.47 20.06
C VAL A 57 34.35 -4.33 21.52
N SER A 58 35.16 -3.30 21.81
CA SER A 58 35.58 -2.99 23.18
C SER A 58 34.37 -2.68 24.07
N ALA A 59 34.45 -3.03 25.36
CA ALA A 59 33.45 -2.64 26.35
C ALA A 59 33.47 -1.12 26.63
N SER A 60 34.60 -0.47 26.35
CA SER A 60 34.76 0.98 26.42
C SER A 60 35.02 1.50 25.00
N LEU A 61 33.98 2.09 24.40
CA LEU A 61 34.05 2.78 23.13
C LEU A 61 34.28 4.27 23.36
N PRO A 62 34.96 4.97 22.44
CA PRO A 62 35.13 6.42 22.53
C PRO A 62 33.77 7.10 22.43
N ALA A 63 33.61 8.19 23.18
CA ALA A 63 32.43 9.04 23.03
C ALA A 63 32.43 9.67 21.63
N VAL A 64 31.37 9.43 20.86
CA VAL A 64 31.16 10.07 19.55
C VAL A 64 30.13 11.17 19.72
N THR A 65 30.50 12.39 19.36
CA THR A 65 29.55 13.51 19.27
C THR A 65 29.21 13.72 17.79
N ILE A 66 27.92 13.62 17.46
CA ILE A 66 27.42 13.88 16.12
C ILE A 66 26.65 15.20 16.17
N LYS A 67 27.10 16.18 15.38
CA LYS A 67 26.35 17.41 15.11
C LYS A 67 25.75 17.30 13.72
N ALA A 68 24.42 17.30 13.65
CA ALA A 68 23.69 17.31 12.39
C ALA A 68 22.64 18.42 12.44
N GLU A 69 22.60 19.26 11.42
CA GLU A 69 21.55 20.27 11.26
C GLU A 69 20.30 19.59 10.71
N ARG A 70 19.16 19.84 11.36
CA ARG A 70 17.86 19.33 10.90
C ARG A 70 17.03 20.48 10.38
N LYS A 71 16.81 20.52 9.07
CA LYS A 71 15.80 21.38 8.46
C LYS A 71 14.43 20.73 8.67
N LYS A 72 13.45 21.51 9.09
CA LYS A 72 12.04 21.10 9.14
C LYS A 72 11.24 22.09 8.31
N GLU A 73 10.47 21.57 7.38
CA GLU A 73 9.59 22.38 6.54
C GLU A 73 8.18 21.80 6.63
N LYS A 74 7.21 22.70 6.73
CA LYS A 74 5.80 22.34 6.58
C LYS A 74 5.45 22.50 5.11
N PHE A 75 4.70 21.55 4.58
CA PHE A 75 4.09 21.63 3.27
C PHE A 75 2.65 21.11 3.40
N ILE A 76 1.85 21.33 2.36
CA ILE A 76 0.46 20.89 2.30
C ILE A 76 0.34 19.94 1.11
N THR A 77 -0.45 18.89 1.29
CA THR A 77 -0.92 17.98 0.26
C THR A 77 -2.36 17.58 0.64
N GLU A 78 -3.07 16.89 -0.24
CA GLU A 78 -4.49 16.60 -0.09
C GLU A 78 -4.86 15.22 -0.61
N ASN A 79 -5.84 14.56 0.02
CA ASN A 79 -6.54 13.47 -0.66
C ASN A 79 -7.62 14.07 -1.55
N VAL A 80 -7.91 13.44 -2.69
CA VAL A 80 -9.00 13.84 -3.57
C VAL A 80 -10.16 12.88 -3.37
N LEU A 81 -11.38 13.40 -3.13
CA LEU A 81 -12.55 12.59 -2.80
C LEU A 81 -13.65 12.80 -3.86
N GLY A 82 -14.01 11.75 -4.57
CA GLY A 82 -15.18 11.68 -5.45
C GLY A 82 -16.31 10.90 -4.79
N TYR A 83 -17.48 11.50 -4.64
CA TYR A 83 -18.62 10.89 -3.94
C TYR A 83 -19.81 10.67 -4.88
N VAL A 84 -20.32 9.44 -4.90
CA VAL A 84 -21.57 9.07 -5.58
C VAL A 84 -22.56 8.60 -4.53
N GLU A 85 -23.50 9.47 -4.14
CA GLU A 85 -24.55 9.12 -3.16
C GLU A 85 -25.40 7.95 -3.69
N GLY A 86 -25.64 6.95 -2.83
CA GLY A 86 -26.52 5.83 -3.10
C GLY A 86 -28.02 6.18 -3.00
N THR A 87 -28.87 5.16 -2.96
CA THR A 87 -30.33 5.32 -2.85
C THR A 87 -30.84 4.99 -1.44
N ASP A 88 -31.28 3.76 -1.20
CA ASP A 88 -31.92 3.33 0.04
C ASP A 88 -30.93 2.88 1.11
N LEU A 89 -29.67 2.61 0.76
CA LEU A 89 -28.57 2.26 1.67
C LEU A 89 -27.46 3.31 1.69
N LYS A 90 -27.79 4.57 1.39
CA LYS A 90 -26.81 5.64 1.14
C LYS A 90 -25.91 6.01 2.33
N ASP A 91 -26.31 5.68 3.55
CA ASP A 91 -25.51 5.92 4.77
C ASP A 91 -24.40 4.87 4.96
N GLU A 92 -24.41 3.81 4.14
CA GLU A 92 -23.34 2.84 4.00
C GLU A 92 -22.45 3.20 2.80
N VAL A 93 -21.13 3.14 2.98
CA VAL A 93 -20.16 3.67 2.02
C VAL A 93 -19.13 2.62 1.64
N ILE A 94 -18.93 2.40 0.35
CA ILE A 94 -17.80 1.62 -0.17
C ILE A 94 -16.71 2.59 -0.55
N VAL A 95 -15.49 2.36 -0.04
CA VAL A 95 -14.35 3.24 -0.28
C VAL A 95 -13.38 2.57 -1.25
N ILE A 96 -13.11 3.19 -2.39
CA ILE A 96 -12.13 2.69 -3.36
C ILE A 96 -10.92 3.62 -3.35
N THR A 97 -9.74 3.05 -3.11
CA THR A 97 -8.48 3.81 -2.96
C THR A 97 -7.42 3.38 -3.95
N ALA A 98 -6.58 4.34 -4.32
CA ALA A 98 -5.28 4.18 -4.94
C ALA A 98 -4.46 5.42 -4.55
N HIS A 99 -3.16 5.31 -4.37
CA HIS A 99 -2.35 6.52 -4.20
C HIS A 99 -2.07 7.19 -5.54
N TYR A 100 -1.81 8.50 -5.51
CA TYR A 100 -1.49 9.31 -6.69
C TYR A 100 -0.16 10.10 -6.53
N ASP A 101 0.55 9.87 -5.43
CA ASP A 101 1.93 10.31 -5.26
C ASP A 101 2.95 9.19 -5.54
N HIS A 102 4.02 9.56 -6.26
CA HIS A 102 5.21 8.74 -6.40
C HIS A 102 6.47 9.47 -5.84
N ILE A 103 7.64 8.89 -6.09
CA ILE A 103 8.94 9.33 -5.54
C ILE A 103 9.34 10.78 -5.91
N GLY A 104 8.88 11.30 -7.05
CA GLY A 104 9.20 12.65 -7.53
C GLY A 104 10.51 12.71 -8.33
N VAL A 105 11.37 13.71 -8.07
CA VAL A 105 12.63 13.91 -8.82
C VAL A 105 13.84 13.55 -7.96
N GLN A 106 14.68 12.63 -8.43
CA GLN A 106 15.97 12.31 -7.81
C GLN A 106 17.08 12.34 -8.85
N ASP A 107 18.20 12.98 -8.51
CA ASP A 107 19.38 13.10 -9.39
C ASP A 107 19.06 13.58 -10.82
N GLY A 108 18.09 14.50 -10.93
CA GLY A 108 17.64 15.07 -12.20
C GLY A 108 16.73 14.16 -13.04
N LYS A 109 16.35 12.99 -12.52
CA LYS A 109 15.44 12.03 -13.15
C LYS A 109 14.07 12.10 -12.50
N VAL A 110 13.04 12.08 -13.33
CA VAL A 110 11.65 12.01 -12.87
C VAL A 110 11.30 10.53 -12.65
N TYR A 111 10.69 10.23 -11.51
CA TYR A 111 10.13 8.93 -11.20
C TYR A 111 8.64 9.07 -11.51
N ASN A 112 8.26 8.64 -12.72
CA ASN A 112 6.93 8.88 -13.27
C ASN A 112 5.84 8.03 -12.62
N GLY A 113 6.17 6.82 -12.19
CA GLY A 113 5.25 5.96 -11.48
C GLY A 113 4.11 5.48 -12.36
N ALA A 114 4.44 4.96 -13.53
CA ALA A 114 3.42 4.52 -14.48
C ALA A 114 2.59 3.35 -13.94
N ASP A 115 3.23 2.40 -13.25
CA ASP A 115 2.55 1.30 -12.58
C ASP A 115 2.30 1.60 -11.10
N ASP A 116 3.35 2.08 -10.43
CA ASP A 116 3.38 2.55 -9.05
C ASP A 116 3.46 4.09 -9.06
N ASP A 117 2.34 4.78 -9.28
CA ASP A 117 0.99 4.42 -8.86
C ASP A 117 -0.09 4.55 -9.94
N GLY A 118 0.32 5.01 -11.12
CA GLY A 118 -0.59 5.53 -12.15
C GLY A 118 -1.64 4.51 -12.56
N SER A 119 -1.28 3.23 -12.60
CA SER A 119 -2.18 2.13 -12.96
C SER A 119 -3.39 2.00 -12.04
N GLY A 120 -3.20 2.18 -10.72
CA GLY A 120 -4.27 2.15 -9.74
C GLY A 120 -5.12 3.42 -9.78
N THR A 121 -4.47 4.58 -9.88
CA THR A 121 -5.17 5.87 -9.95
C THR A 121 -6.11 5.95 -11.16
N VAL A 122 -5.66 5.54 -12.36
CA VAL A 122 -6.54 5.55 -13.54
C VAL A 122 -7.71 4.57 -13.39
N ALA A 123 -7.51 3.41 -12.77
CA ALA A 123 -8.59 2.46 -12.50
C ALA A 123 -9.67 3.06 -11.57
N VAL A 124 -9.26 3.82 -10.54
CA VAL A 124 -10.18 4.54 -9.66
C VAL A 124 -10.98 5.59 -10.42
N LEU A 125 -10.33 6.36 -11.30
CA LEU A 125 -11.00 7.39 -12.11
C LEU A 125 -12.03 6.78 -13.08
N GLU A 126 -11.67 5.71 -13.79
CA GLU A 126 -12.58 5.01 -14.71
C GLU A 126 -13.79 4.42 -13.98
N MET A 127 -13.59 3.80 -12.82
CA MET A 127 -14.70 3.33 -12.00
C MET A 127 -15.58 4.48 -11.50
N ALA A 128 -14.99 5.60 -11.07
CA ALA A 128 -15.74 6.77 -10.63
C ALA A 128 -16.66 7.29 -11.75
N GLN A 129 -16.15 7.35 -12.98
CA GLN A 129 -16.94 7.69 -14.16
C GLN A 129 -18.08 6.68 -14.38
N ALA A 130 -17.79 5.38 -14.39
CA ALA A 130 -18.79 4.34 -14.62
C ALA A 130 -19.94 4.38 -13.60
N PHE A 131 -19.64 4.54 -12.30
CA PHE A 131 -20.68 4.65 -11.27
C PHE A 131 -21.48 5.96 -11.38
N ALA A 132 -20.84 7.07 -11.75
CA ALA A 132 -21.53 8.33 -11.98
C ALA A 132 -22.50 8.25 -13.18
N GLU A 133 -22.06 7.65 -14.29
CA GLU A 133 -22.89 7.41 -15.48
C GLU A 133 -24.07 6.49 -15.15
N ALA A 134 -23.83 5.39 -14.42
CA ALA A 134 -24.89 4.49 -13.98
C ALA A 134 -25.95 5.22 -13.12
N LYS A 135 -25.51 6.10 -12.20
CA LYS A 135 -26.42 6.94 -11.41
C LYS A 135 -27.23 7.90 -12.28
N GLN A 136 -26.59 8.59 -13.23
CA GLN A 136 -27.28 9.48 -14.16
C GLN A 136 -28.34 8.74 -15.01
N ALA A 137 -28.06 7.49 -15.36
CA ALA A 137 -28.98 6.62 -16.09
C ALA A 137 -30.11 6.00 -15.22
N GLY A 138 -30.21 6.36 -13.93
CA GLY A 138 -31.21 5.82 -13.02
C GLY A 138 -30.94 4.38 -12.56
N LYS A 139 -29.71 3.88 -12.78
CA LYS A 139 -29.23 2.55 -12.37
C LYS A 139 -28.09 2.65 -11.35
N GLY A 140 -28.10 3.70 -10.54
CA GLY A 140 -27.04 3.95 -9.55
C GLY A 140 -27.00 2.91 -8.43
N PRO A 141 -25.91 2.93 -7.63
CA PRO A 141 -25.75 2.02 -6.50
C PRO A 141 -26.75 2.30 -5.37
N ARG A 142 -27.07 1.29 -4.56
CA ARG A 142 -27.88 1.46 -3.34
C ARG A 142 -27.08 2.06 -2.19
N ARG A 143 -25.85 1.59 -1.99
CA ARG A 143 -24.85 2.18 -1.09
C ARG A 143 -24.16 3.36 -1.77
N SER A 144 -23.59 4.26 -0.98
CA SER A 144 -22.78 5.34 -1.52
C SER A 144 -21.37 4.84 -1.86
N MET A 145 -20.77 5.44 -2.88
CA MET A 145 -19.38 5.17 -3.28
C MET A 145 -18.50 6.38 -2.95
N LEU A 146 -17.34 6.13 -2.36
CA LEU A 146 -16.28 7.11 -2.18
C LEU A 146 -15.03 6.65 -2.94
N PHE A 147 -14.71 7.33 -4.04
CA PHE A 147 -13.48 7.16 -4.79
C PHE A 147 -12.44 8.11 -4.23
N MET A 148 -11.30 7.59 -3.79
CA MET A 148 -10.34 8.36 -3.01
C MET A 148 -8.91 8.11 -3.46
N PRO A 149 -8.43 8.83 -4.49
CA PRO A 149 -7.00 9.04 -4.69
C PRO A 149 -6.36 9.66 -3.43
N VAL A 150 -5.37 8.97 -2.87
CA VAL A 150 -4.68 9.39 -1.63
C VAL A 150 -3.24 9.82 -1.89
N THR A 151 -2.71 10.68 -1.04
CA THR A 151 -1.34 11.23 -1.14
C THR A 151 -0.45 10.74 0.00
N GLY A 152 0.87 10.78 -0.18
CA GLY A 152 1.86 10.45 0.83
C GLY A 152 1.96 8.96 1.16
N GLU A 153 1.53 8.06 0.26
CA GLU A 153 1.70 6.61 0.42
C GLU A 153 3.19 6.27 0.56
N GLU A 154 3.98 6.79 -0.37
CA GLU A 154 5.42 6.55 -0.53
C GLU A 154 6.28 7.06 0.62
N LYS A 155 5.65 7.82 1.52
CA LYS A 155 6.25 8.39 2.73
C LYS A 155 5.64 7.82 4.01
N GLY A 156 4.82 6.77 3.89
CA GLY A 156 4.28 5.97 4.98
C GLY A 156 2.76 6.03 5.11
N LEU A 157 2.02 5.86 4.02
CA LEU A 157 0.55 5.74 3.99
C LEU A 157 -0.17 6.95 4.59
N LEU A 158 0.39 8.15 4.41
CA LEU A 158 -0.02 9.33 5.18
C LEU A 158 -1.43 9.79 4.82
N GLY A 159 -1.82 9.77 3.56
CA GLY A 159 -3.13 10.20 3.10
C GLY A 159 -4.25 9.34 3.68
N SER A 160 -4.13 8.02 3.56
CA SER A 160 -5.11 7.09 4.13
C SER A 160 -5.07 7.06 5.67
N GLU A 161 -3.91 7.24 6.29
CA GLU A 161 -3.81 7.40 7.75
C GLU A 161 -4.55 8.66 8.21
N TYR A 162 -4.40 9.77 7.48
CA TYR A 162 -5.08 11.02 7.80
C TYR A 162 -6.59 10.86 7.67
N TYR A 163 -7.07 10.29 6.56
CA TYR A 163 -8.51 10.07 6.35
C TYR A 163 -9.11 9.19 7.45
N THR A 164 -8.49 8.04 7.75
CA THR A 164 -9.04 7.12 8.77
C THR A 164 -8.99 7.70 10.19
N SER A 165 -8.13 8.68 10.45
CA SER A 165 -8.07 9.40 11.73
C SER A 165 -8.98 10.64 11.78
N HIS A 166 -9.32 11.22 10.63
CA HIS A 166 -10.12 12.44 10.47
C HIS A 166 -11.12 12.29 9.32
N PRO A 167 -12.04 11.32 9.39
CA PRO A 167 -12.81 10.94 8.22
C PRO A 167 -13.93 11.96 7.95
N VAL A 168 -14.16 12.27 6.67
CA VAL A 168 -15.24 13.18 6.25
C VAL A 168 -16.61 12.53 6.40
N LEU A 169 -16.67 11.21 6.24
CA LEU A 169 -17.83 10.36 6.50
C LEU A 169 -17.53 9.50 7.74
N PRO A 170 -18.49 9.18 8.61
CA PRO A 170 -18.23 8.34 9.78
C PRO A 170 -17.52 7.03 9.38
N LEU A 171 -16.43 6.69 10.06
CA LEU A 171 -15.60 5.55 9.64
C LEU A 171 -16.39 4.24 9.70
N GLU A 172 -17.29 4.11 10.67
CA GLU A 172 -18.21 2.98 10.87
C GLU A 172 -19.21 2.77 9.72
N SER A 173 -19.50 3.82 8.95
CA SER A 173 -20.31 3.74 7.74
C SER A 173 -19.58 3.04 6.59
N THR A 174 -18.25 2.91 6.67
CA THR A 174 -17.46 2.24 5.63
C THR A 174 -17.71 0.74 5.68
N VAL A 175 -18.29 0.18 4.61
CA VAL A 175 -18.64 -1.26 4.54
C VAL A 175 -17.47 -2.13 4.11
N ALA A 176 -16.63 -1.60 3.22
CA ALA A 176 -15.41 -2.24 2.76
C ALA A 176 -14.51 -1.18 2.12
N ASN A 177 -13.21 -1.46 2.08
CA ASN A 177 -12.26 -0.74 1.25
C ASN A 177 -11.69 -1.64 0.15
N LEU A 178 -11.70 -1.16 -1.09
CA LEU A 178 -11.08 -1.83 -2.24
C LEU A 178 -9.91 -0.98 -2.69
N ASN A 179 -8.68 -1.44 -2.43
CA ASN A 179 -7.45 -0.72 -2.73
C ASN A 179 -6.80 -1.29 -3.98
N ILE A 180 -6.35 -0.42 -4.87
CA ILE A 180 -5.71 -0.78 -6.13
C ILE A 180 -4.35 -0.13 -6.19
N ASP A 181 -3.33 -0.95 -6.46
CA ASP A 181 -1.95 -0.50 -6.58
C ASP A 181 -1.19 -1.44 -7.53
N MET A 182 -0.33 -0.89 -8.38
CA MET A 182 0.50 -1.66 -9.33
C MET A 182 -0.26 -2.80 -10.04
N ILE A 183 -1.20 -2.46 -10.92
CA ILE A 183 -2.03 -3.44 -11.67
C ILE A 183 -1.77 -3.48 -13.19
N GLY A 184 -0.79 -2.71 -13.65
CA GLY A 184 -0.42 -2.54 -15.05
C GLY A 184 0.81 -3.32 -15.51
N ARG A 185 1.53 -4.01 -14.63
CA ARG A 185 2.72 -4.81 -14.97
C ARG A 185 2.60 -6.26 -14.53
N THR A 186 3.60 -7.08 -14.88
CA THR A 186 3.74 -8.46 -14.39
C THR A 186 4.98 -8.59 -13.52
N ASP A 187 4.92 -9.47 -12.53
CA ASP A 187 6.07 -9.83 -11.71
C ASP A 187 6.86 -11.00 -12.31
N GLU A 188 8.00 -11.32 -11.71
CA GLU A 188 8.88 -12.40 -12.15
C GLU A 188 8.19 -13.77 -12.14
N LYS A 189 7.25 -14.02 -11.21
CA LYS A 189 6.55 -15.30 -11.07
C LYS A 189 5.65 -15.58 -12.26
N TYR A 190 4.95 -14.54 -12.73
CA TYR A 190 3.98 -14.67 -13.79
C TYR A 190 4.56 -14.38 -15.17
N ASN A 191 5.71 -13.71 -15.26
CA ASN A 191 6.45 -13.45 -16.50
C ASN A 191 5.53 -12.88 -17.60
N ASP A 192 5.08 -13.72 -18.55
CA ASP A 192 4.22 -13.36 -19.68
C ASP A 192 2.72 -13.66 -19.46
N ASP A 193 2.35 -14.34 -18.37
CA ASP A 193 0.94 -14.56 -18.03
C ASP A 193 0.36 -13.29 -17.43
N ARG A 194 -0.46 -12.59 -18.22
CA ARG A 194 -1.12 -11.35 -17.80
C ARG A 194 -2.39 -11.61 -17.00
N ASN A 195 -2.94 -12.82 -17.04
CA ASN A 195 -4.29 -13.14 -16.57
C ASN A 195 -4.33 -13.51 -15.07
N TYR A 196 -3.71 -12.70 -14.23
CA TYR A 196 -3.67 -12.90 -12.78
C TYR A 196 -3.75 -11.57 -12.03
N VAL A 197 -4.12 -11.67 -10.76
CA VAL A 197 -4.01 -10.60 -9.78
C VAL A 197 -3.77 -11.22 -8.40
N TYR A 198 -2.90 -10.60 -7.61
CA TYR A 198 -2.77 -10.95 -6.21
C TYR A 198 -3.91 -10.31 -5.43
N ILE A 199 -4.60 -11.13 -4.64
CA ILE A 199 -5.70 -10.70 -3.77
C ILE A 199 -5.21 -10.79 -2.33
N ILE A 200 -5.01 -9.63 -1.71
CA ILE A 200 -4.47 -9.52 -0.35
C ILE A 200 -5.56 -9.00 0.59
N GLY A 201 -5.73 -9.66 1.73
CA GLY A 201 -6.63 -9.26 2.81
C GLY A 201 -8.10 -9.64 2.67
N SER A 202 -8.52 -10.15 1.50
CA SER A 202 -9.94 -10.42 1.18
C SER A 202 -10.68 -11.29 2.20
N ASP A 203 -9.99 -12.21 2.86
CA ASP A 203 -10.54 -13.15 3.83
C ASP A 203 -9.99 -12.92 5.24
N ARG A 204 -9.28 -11.81 5.52
CA ARG A 204 -8.68 -11.55 6.84
C ARG A 204 -9.71 -11.11 7.87
N LEU A 205 -10.71 -10.35 7.45
CA LEU A 205 -11.77 -9.82 8.31
C LEU A 205 -13.17 -10.34 7.96
N SER A 206 -13.41 -10.67 6.69
CA SER A 206 -14.74 -10.98 6.17
C SER A 206 -14.72 -12.17 5.23
N THR A 207 -15.36 -13.27 5.62
CA THR A 207 -15.60 -14.40 4.70
C THR A 207 -16.50 -13.98 3.54
N ASP A 208 -17.47 -13.10 3.78
CA ASP A 208 -18.36 -12.58 2.73
C ASP A 208 -17.59 -11.82 1.66
N LEU A 209 -16.70 -10.89 2.04
CA LEU A 209 -15.94 -10.09 1.08
C LEU A 209 -15.09 -10.96 0.14
N HIS A 210 -14.46 -12.01 0.69
CA HIS A 210 -13.74 -12.99 -0.10
C HIS A 210 -14.65 -13.68 -1.12
N ASN A 211 -15.81 -14.20 -0.68
CA ASN A 211 -16.75 -14.90 -1.54
C ASN A 211 -17.32 -13.99 -2.64
N ILE A 212 -17.59 -12.72 -2.33
CA ILE A 212 -18.03 -11.72 -3.32
C ILE A 212 -17.01 -11.59 -4.45
N ASN A 213 -15.74 -11.43 -4.10
CA ASN A 213 -14.68 -11.26 -5.08
C ASN A 213 -14.49 -12.53 -5.93
N GLU A 214 -14.55 -13.71 -5.31
CA GLU A 214 -14.52 -15.00 -6.02
C GLU A 214 -15.69 -15.14 -7.00
N GLU A 215 -16.92 -14.82 -6.57
CA GLU A 215 -18.11 -14.90 -7.42
C GLU A 215 -18.07 -13.88 -8.56
N ALA A 216 -17.68 -12.64 -8.29
CA ALA A 216 -17.47 -11.60 -9.29
C ALA A 216 -16.42 -12.05 -10.33
N ASN A 217 -15.31 -12.63 -9.88
CA ASN A 217 -14.28 -13.14 -10.77
C ASN A 217 -14.77 -14.31 -11.63
N ASN A 218 -15.38 -15.32 -11.00
CA ASN A 218 -15.89 -16.51 -11.69
C ASN A 218 -16.93 -16.15 -12.75
N THR A 219 -17.74 -15.12 -12.49
CA THR A 219 -18.82 -14.70 -13.39
C THR A 219 -18.32 -13.82 -14.53
N HIS A 220 -17.38 -12.90 -14.26
CA HIS A 220 -17.12 -11.80 -15.20
C HIS A 220 -15.71 -11.76 -15.80
N THR A 221 -14.68 -12.18 -15.07
CA THR A 221 -13.29 -11.88 -15.48
C THR A 221 -12.42 -13.12 -15.64
N GLN A 222 -12.63 -14.16 -14.83
CA GLN A 222 -11.85 -15.41 -14.87
C GLN A 222 -10.32 -15.14 -14.81
N LEU A 223 -9.92 -14.18 -13.97
CA LEU A 223 -8.53 -13.96 -13.60
C LEU A 223 -8.09 -15.10 -12.68
N LYS A 224 -6.81 -15.45 -12.73
CA LYS A 224 -6.20 -16.25 -11.69
C LYS A 224 -6.03 -15.38 -10.44
N LEU A 225 -6.83 -15.66 -9.42
CA LEU A 225 -6.72 -15.02 -8.11
C LEU A 225 -5.61 -15.71 -7.33
N ASP A 226 -4.53 -14.99 -7.06
CA ASP A 226 -3.37 -15.50 -6.34
C ASP A 226 -3.33 -14.95 -4.91
N TYR A 227 -3.33 -15.84 -3.94
CA TYR A 227 -3.36 -15.51 -2.52
C TYR A 227 -1.97 -15.62 -1.84
N THR A 228 -0.88 -15.77 -2.61
CA THR A 228 0.49 -15.95 -2.09
C THR A 228 0.85 -14.86 -1.06
N TYR A 229 0.64 -13.59 -1.41
CA TYR A 229 0.96 -12.47 -0.52
C TYR A 229 -0.10 -12.18 0.56
N ASN A 230 -1.17 -12.97 0.58
CA ASN A 230 -2.15 -12.95 1.65
C ASN A 230 -1.77 -13.88 2.82
N ASP A 231 -0.71 -14.67 2.72
CA ASP A 231 -0.22 -15.50 3.82
C ASP A 231 0.48 -14.63 4.89
N PRO A 232 0.06 -14.65 6.18
CA PRO A 232 0.74 -13.91 7.24
C PRO A 232 2.20 -14.34 7.45
N ALA A 233 2.59 -15.53 7.00
CA ALA A 233 3.96 -16.03 7.05
C ALA A 233 4.82 -15.57 5.85
N ASP A 234 4.25 -14.91 4.85
CA ASP A 234 5.02 -14.39 3.71
C ASP A 234 6.03 -13.32 4.20
N PRO A 235 7.32 -13.45 3.85
CA PRO A 235 8.36 -12.55 4.36
C PRO A 235 8.27 -11.13 3.81
N ASN A 236 7.57 -10.87 2.69
CA ASN A 236 7.45 -9.54 2.11
C ASN A 236 6.42 -8.68 2.84
N GLN A 237 5.46 -9.31 3.52
CA GLN A 237 4.46 -8.64 4.35
C GLN A 237 3.67 -7.55 3.60
N PHE A 238 3.31 -7.80 2.32
CA PHE A 238 2.58 -6.83 1.48
C PHE A 238 1.22 -6.37 2.05
N TYR A 239 0.60 -7.17 2.92
CA TYR A 239 -0.59 -6.78 3.69
C TYR A 239 -0.44 -5.48 4.50
N PHE A 240 0.79 -5.05 4.80
CA PHE A 240 1.06 -3.84 5.59
C PHE A 240 1.62 -2.68 4.75
N ARG A 241 1.65 -2.82 3.41
CA ARG A 241 2.48 -2.00 2.52
C ARG A 241 1.71 -1.12 1.53
N SER A 242 0.41 -0.91 1.72
CA SER A 242 -0.38 0.03 0.92
C SER A 242 -1.58 0.54 1.73
N ASP A 243 -2.34 1.48 1.18
CA ASP A 243 -3.30 2.31 1.92
C ASP A 243 -4.46 1.56 2.59
N HIS A 244 -4.84 0.39 2.05
CA HIS A 244 -5.83 -0.50 2.65
C HIS A 244 -5.55 -0.81 4.13
N TYR A 245 -4.27 -0.86 4.52
CA TYR A 245 -3.90 -1.22 5.88
C TYR A 245 -4.47 -0.24 6.92
N ASN A 246 -4.58 1.04 6.59
CA ASN A 246 -5.17 2.04 7.47
C ASN A 246 -6.67 1.83 7.70
N PHE A 247 -7.37 1.18 6.77
CA PHE A 247 -8.75 0.73 6.95
C PHE A 247 -8.82 -0.58 7.73
N ALA A 248 -7.98 -1.55 7.39
CA ALA A 248 -7.93 -2.86 8.05
C ALA A 248 -7.65 -2.75 9.56
N LYS A 249 -6.70 -1.87 9.97
CA LYS A 249 -6.39 -1.63 11.40
C LYS A 249 -7.56 -1.01 12.18
N ASN A 250 -8.53 -0.43 11.47
CA ASN A 250 -9.79 0.09 12.01
C ASN A 250 -10.97 -0.89 11.82
N ASN A 251 -10.68 -2.18 11.61
CA ASN A 251 -11.66 -3.27 11.52
C ASN A 251 -12.65 -3.13 10.34
N ILE A 252 -12.22 -2.50 9.26
CA ILE A 252 -12.96 -2.44 7.99
C ILE A 252 -12.46 -3.56 7.08
N PRO A 253 -13.34 -4.43 6.54
CA PRO A 253 -12.97 -5.42 5.53
C PRO A 253 -12.30 -4.78 4.31
N ILE A 254 -11.19 -5.36 3.85
CA ILE A 254 -10.46 -4.83 2.70
C ILE A 254 -10.19 -5.89 1.64
N ILE A 255 -10.00 -5.45 0.40
CA ILE A 255 -9.24 -6.18 -0.62
C ILE A 255 -8.17 -5.26 -1.16
N PHE A 256 -6.95 -5.75 -1.23
CA PHE A 256 -5.87 -5.12 -1.95
C PHE A 256 -5.58 -5.91 -3.24
N TYR A 257 -5.79 -5.26 -4.39
CA TYR A 257 -5.51 -5.76 -5.73
C TYR A 257 -4.12 -5.29 -6.17
N PHE A 258 -3.24 -6.25 -6.47
CA PHE A 258 -1.81 -6.00 -6.69
C PHE A 258 -1.24 -6.98 -7.73
N ASN A 259 -0.22 -6.60 -8.51
CA ASN A 259 0.45 -7.52 -9.44
C ASN A 259 1.86 -7.96 -9.10
N GLY A 260 2.37 -7.59 -7.92
CA GLY A 260 3.73 -7.92 -7.53
C GLY A 260 4.69 -6.80 -7.93
N VAL A 261 5.95 -6.96 -7.50
CA VAL A 261 7.01 -6.00 -7.85
C VAL A 261 7.74 -6.44 -9.11
N HIS A 262 8.27 -5.48 -9.85
CA HIS A 262 9.06 -5.68 -11.05
C HIS A 262 10.38 -4.90 -11.00
N GLU A 263 11.27 -5.09 -11.97
CA GLU A 263 12.58 -4.44 -12.05
C GLU A 263 12.56 -2.91 -12.01
N ASP A 264 11.47 -2.31 -12.46
CA ASP A 264 11.25 -0.86 -12.46
C ASP A 264 10.57 -0.31 -11.19
N TYR A 265 10.24 -1.15 -10.20
CA TYR A 265 9.59 -0.70 -8.96
C TYR A 265 10.44 0.35 -8.22
N HIS A 266 9.83 1.49 -7.88
CA HIS A 266 10.49 2.69 -7.35
C HIS A 266 11.69 3.16 -8.22
N GLN A 267 11.63 3.00 -9.54
CA GLN A 267 12.66 3.47 -10.47
C GLN A 267 12.12 4.53 -11.43
N HIS A 268 12.99 5.46 -11.84
CA HIS A 268 12.75 6.38 -12.96
C HIS A 268 12.45 5.71 -14.31
N THR A 269 12.51 4.38 -14.39
CA THR A 269 12.21 3.59 -15.58
C THR A 269 10.82 2.96 -15.52
N ASP A 270 10.03 3.24 -14.49
CA ASP A 270 8.60 2.92 -14.44
C ASP A 270 7.83 3.91 -15.33
N GLU A 271 7.71 3.53 -16.60
CA GLU A 271 7.30 4.38 -17.70
C GLU A 271 6.07 3.79 -18.42
N VAL A 272 5.23 4.68 -18.96
CA VAL A 272 3.91 4.32 -19.53
C VAL A 272 4.01 3.32 -20.68
N GLU A 273 5.09 3.32 -21.45
CA GLU A 273 5.30 2.40 -22.57
C GLU A 273 5.40 0.92 -22.13
N LYS A 274 5.62 0.68 -20.84
CA LYS A 274 5.72 -0.65 -20.24
C LYS A 274 4.39 -1.18 -19.70
N ILE A 275 3.37 -0.33 -19.64
CA ILE A 275 2.07 -0.66 -19.06
C ILE A 275 1.27 -1.58 -19.99
N LEU A 276 0.69 -2.61 -19.38
CA LEU A 276 -0.20 -3.58 -20.00
C LEU A 276 -1.64 -3.14 -19.77
N PHE A 277 -2.14 -2.22 -20.61
CA PHE A 277 -3.48 -1.63 -20.44
C PHE A 277 -4.61 -2.67 -20.46
N ASP A 278 -4.47 -3.75 -21.22
CA ASP A 278 -5.42 -4.88 -21.24
C ASP A 278 -5.56 -5.55 -19.86
N LYS A 279 -4.47 -5.55 -19.09
CA LYS A 279 -4.44 -6.06 -17.73
C LYS A 279 -5.12 -5.12 -16.75
N ILE A 280 -4.82 -3.82 -16.83
CA ILE A 280 -5.47 -2.78 -16.02
C ILE A 280 -6.99 -2.85 -16.23
N GLU A 281 -7.45 -2.86 -17.48
CA GLU A 281 -8.87 -2.94 -17.82
C GLU A 281 -9.52 -4.17 -17.18
N LYS A 282 -8.90 -5.35 -17.34
CA LYS A 282 -9.48 -6.60 -16.84
C LYS A 282 -9.54 -6.66 -15.32
N ILE A 283 -8.52 -6.16 -14.62
CA ILE A 283 -8.52 -6.09 -13.15
C ILE A 283 -9.51 -5.03 -12.68
N THR A 284 -9.56 -3.87 -13.34
CA THR A 284 -10.55 -2.81 -13.05
C THR A 284 -11.97 -3.34 -13.17
N HIS A 285 -12.26 -4.18 -14.17
CA HIS A 285 -13.55 -4.87 -14.26
C HIS A 285 -13.82 -5.76 -13.04
N LEU A 286 -12.85 -6.55 -12.57
CA LEU A 286 -13.03 -7.36 -11.36
C LEU A 286 -13.35 -6.48 -10.14
N VAL A 287 -12.60 -5.40 -9.94
CA VAL A 287 -12.86 -4.47 -8.82
C VAL A 287 -14.24 -3.83 -8.96
N PHE A 288 -14.61 -3.41 -10.17
CA PHE A 288 -15.92 -2.86 -10.46
C PHE A 288 -17.05 -3.84 -10.13
N TYR A 289 -16.97 -5.10 -10.59
CA TYR A 289 -18.03 -6.09 -10.32
C TYR A 289 -18.10 -6.46 -8.84
N THR A 290 -16.96 -6.54 -8.16
CA THR A 290 -16.91 -6.73 -6.70
C THR A 290 -17.58 -5.56 -5.98
N ALA A 291 -17.22 -4.32 -6.34
CA ALA A 291 -17.80 -3.11 -5.79
C ALA A 291 -19.30 -3.00 -6.07
N TRP A 292 -19.72 -3.35 -7.29
CA TRP A 292 -21.11 -3.30 -7.75
C TRP A 292 -22.01 -4.24 -6.97
N ASP A 293 -21.52 -5.46 -6.71
CA ASP A 293 -22.21 -6.43 -5.88
C ASP A 293 -22.37 -5.90 -4.44
N ILE A 294 -21.26 -5.46 -3.81
CA ILE A 294 -21.30 -4.87 -2.46
C ILE A 294 -22.26 -3.68 -2.44
N ALA A 295 -22.29 -2.86 -3.49
CA ALA A 295 -23.10 -1.65 -3.55
C ALA A 295 -24.61 -1.92 -3.61
N ASN A 296 -25.03 -3.11 -4.05
CA ASN A 296 -26.42 -3.41 -4.36
C ASN A 296 -27.03 -4.59 -3.57
N ARG A 297 -26.21 -5.44 -2.95
CA ARG A 297 -26.69 -6.49 -2.03
C ARG A 297 -27.44 -5.91 -0.83
N ASN A 298 -28.29 -6.71 -0.19
CA ASN A 298 -29.04 -6.23 0.99
C ASN A 298 -28.12 -6.02 2.19
N GLU A 299 -27.39 -7.05 2.57
CA GLU A 299 -26.53 -7.04 3.76
C GLU A 299 -25.12 -6.54 3.43
N ARG A 300 -24.52 -5.74 4.31
CA ARG A 300 -23.09 -5.41 4.20
C ARG A 300 -22.22 -6.64 4.50
N PRO A 301 -21.03 -6.78 3.90
CA PRO A 301 -20.10 -7.86 4.25
C PRO A 301 -19.82 -7.87 5.76
N VAL A 302 -19.96 -9.03 6.39
CA VAL A 302 -19.78 -9.16 7.84
C VAL A 302 -18.30 -9.14 8.22
N VAL A 303 -17.98 -8.63 9.42
CA VAL A 303 -16.69 -8.86 10.05
C VAL A 303 -16.81 -10.08 10.97
N ASP A 304 -16.41 -11.25 10.50
CA ASP A 304 -16.57 -12.54 11.18
C ASP A 304 -15.25 -13.16 11.65
N LYS A 305 -14.12 -12.53 11.32
CA LYS A 305 -12.78 -12.95 11.74
C LYS A 305 -12.11 -11.89 12.62
N LYS A 306 -11.23 -12.35 13.50
CA LYS A 306 -10.34 -11.44 14.24
C LYS A 306 -9.20 -11.08 13.29
N GLY A 307 -8.99 -9.80 13.03
CA GLY A 307 -7.85 -9.32 12.25
C GLY A 307 -6.55 -9.71 12.95
N GLU A 308 -5.93 -10.79 12.49
CA GLU A 308 -4.59 -11.25 12.88
C GLU A 308 -3.56 -10.91 11.79
#